data_AF-A0A3M1SYG5-F1
#
_entry.id   AF-A0A3M1SYG5-F1
#
_cell.length_a   1.000
_cell.length_b   1.000
_cell.length_c   1.000
_cell.angle_alpha   90.00
_cell.angle_beta   90.00
_cell.angle_gamma   90.00
#
_symmetry.space_group_name_H-M   'P 1'
#
loop_
_entity.id
_entity.type
_entity.pdbx_description
1 polymer ?
#
loop_
_entity_poly.entity_id
_entity_poly.type
_entity_poly.pdbx_seq_one_letter_code
_entity_poly.pdbx_strand_id
1 'polypeptide(L)'
;MKQLISRLKPHLRWVIFGATLFFLATAFKQNWQEVAAIEIGLQGWCILGLALLGTMLAQTWAGWVWGWILEEFNQTADPIWATRTFLKTNIAKYLPGNIWHFYRRVWAAQNAGISLEAATLSVVVEPLLMASAALAMGLLLATSNTWLWQSAALAVVATTL
;
A
#
# COMPACT_ATOMS: atom_id res chain seq x y z
N MET A 1 -23.89 33.54 -3.97
CA MET A 1 -23.57 32.09 -3.92
C MET A 1 -22.11 31.77 -3.58
N LYS A 2 -21.09 32.35 -4.23
CA LYS A 2 -19.66 32.06 -3.94
C LYS A 2 -19.23 32.30 -2.47
N GLN A 3 -19.75 33.33 -1.81
CA GLN A 3 -19.44 33.62 -0.39
C GLN A 3 -20.02 32.59 0.60
N LEU A 4 -21.20 32.04 0.34
CA LEU A 4 -21.81 31.00 1.20
C LEU A 4 -21.04 29.68 1.11
N ILE A 5 -20.64 29.29 -0.11
CA ILE A 5 -19.84 28.07 -0.36
C ILE A 5 -18.46 28.18 0.30
N SER A 6 -17.84 29.37 0.27
CA SER A 6 -16.56 29.64 0.95
C SER A 6 -16.65 29.49 2.47
N ARG A 7 -17.76 29.89 3.10
CA ARG A 7 -17.96 29.79 4.56
C ARG A 7 -18.34 28.37 5.03
N LEU A 8 -18.97 27.57 4.19
CA LEU A 8 -19.37 26.18 4.51
C LEU A 8 -18.23 25.16 4.30
N LYS A 9 -17.26 25.48 3.43
CA LYS A 9 -16.11 24.61 3.10
C LYS A 9 -15.34 24.06 4.33
N PRO A 10 -15.10 24.84 5.41
CA PRO A 10 -14.40 24.34 6.60
C PRO A 10 -15.25 23.36 7.44
N HIS A 11 -16.56 23.58 7.51
CA HIS A 11 -17.48 22.75 8.28
C HIS A 11 -17.84 21.45 7.55
N LEU A 12 -17.80 21.46 6.22
CA LEU A 12 -18.09 20.29 5.40
C LEU A 12 -17.20 19.08 5.75
N ARG A 13 -15.92 19.30 6.07
CA ARG A 13 -15.01 18.23 6.52
C ARG A 13 -15.53 17.56 7.80
N TRP A 14 -16.00 18.35 8.76
CA TRP A 14 -16.54 17.85 10.02
C TRP A 14 -17.90 17.19 9.85
N VAL A 15 -18.74 17.71 8.95
CA VAL A 15 -20.02 17.08 8.58
C VAL A 15 -19.78 15.73 7.93
N ILE A 16 -18.88 15.64 6.94
CA ILE A 16 -18.53 14.36 6.29
C ILE A 16 -17.95 13.40 7.32
N PHE A 17 -17.01 13.84 8.16
CA PHE A 17 -16.43 12.98 9.19
C PHE A 17 -17.48 12.47 10.18
N GLY A 18 -18.37 13.35 10.67
CA GLY A 18 -19.47 12.98 11.56
C GLY A 18 -20.47 12.03 10.89
N ALA A 19 -20.83 12.28 9.64
CA ALA A 19 -21.71 11.42 8.86
C ALA A 19 -21.09 10.03 8.64
N THR A 20 -19.79 9.95 8.34
CA THR A 20 -19.07 8.67 8.22
C THR A 20 -19.06 7.91 9.54
N LEU A 21 -18.77 8.58 10.66
CA LEU A 21 -18.80 7.93 11.99
C LEU A 21 -20.20 7.45 12.37
N PHE A 22 -21.22 8.26 12.12
CA PHE A 22 -22.62 7.90 12.37
C PHE A 22 -23.05 6.71 11.51
N PHE A 23 -22.70 6.72 10.22
CA PHE A 23 -22.92 5.60 9.32
C PHE A 23 -22.23 4.34 9.82
N LEU A 24 -20.95 4.43 10.18
CA LEU A 24 -20.17 3.28 10.68
C LEU A 24 -20.80 2.67 11.93
N ALA A 25 -21.17 3.50 12.91
CA ALA A 25 -21.81 3.05 14.14
C ALA A 25 -23.19 2.41 13.89
N THR A 26 -23.97 3.01 12.99
CA THR A 26 -25.30 2.50 12.63
C THR A 26 -25.20 1.18 11.88
N ALA A 27 -24.30 1.09 10.89
CA ALA A 27 -24.03 -0.13 10.16
C ALA A 27 -23.53 -1.24 11.09
N PHE A 28 -22.63 -0.91 12.03
CA PHE A 28 -22.14 -1.89 13.00
C PHE A 28 -23.27 -2.41 13.89
N LYS A 29 -24.13 -1.52 14.42
CA LYS A 29 -25.28 -1.92 15.25
C LYS A 29 -26.27 -2.79 14.47
N GLN A 30 -26.56 -2.44 13.22
CA GLN A 30 -27.52 -3.16 12.38
C GLN A 30 -27.02 -4.55 11.99
N ASN A 31 -25.73 -4.68 11.66
CA ASN A 31 -25.15 -5.92 11.15
C ASN A 31 -24.42 -6.74 12.24
N TRP A 32 -24.48 -6.33 13.51
CA TRP A 32 -23.75 -7.00 14.60
C TRP A 32 -24.13 -8.47 14.75
N GLN A 33 -25.41 -8.81 14.57
CA GLN A 33 -25.88 -10.18 14.69
C GLN A 33 -25.26 -11.10 13.63
N GLU A 34 -25.06 -10.62 12.40
CA GLU A 34 -24.42 -11.38 11.34
C GLU A 34 -22.94 -11.66 11.67
N VAL A 35 -22.24 -10.67 12.22
CA VAL A 35 -20.85 -10.81 12.65
C VAL A 35 -20.72 -11.77 13.82
N ALA A 36 -21.63 -11.69 14.80
CA ALA A 36 -21.63 -12.57 15.97
C ALA A 36 -21.96 -14.02 15.62
N ALA A 37 -22.65 -14.26 14.50
CA ALA A 37 -22.96 -15.60 14.00
C ALA A 37 -21.81 -16.24 13.19
N ILE A 38 -20.71 -15.52 12.94
CA ILE A 38 -19.55 -16.08 12.23
C ILE A 38 -18.83 -17.08 13.14
N GLU A 39 -18.98 -18.37 12.84
CA GLU A 39 -18.22 -19.44 13.48
C GLU A 39 -16.99 -19.79 12.63
N ILE A 40 -15.80 -19.53 13.17
CA ILE A 40 -14.54 -19.92 12.53
C ILE A 40 -14.23 -21.37 12.90
N GLY A 41 -14.63 -22.30 12.02
CA GLY A 41 -14.24 -23.71 12.13
C GLY A 41 -12.74 -23.93 11.87
N LEU A 42 -12.27 -25.18 11.98
CA LEU A 42 -10.87 -25.55 11.78
C LEU A 42 -10.32 -25.09 10.41
N GLN A 43 -11.11 -25.28 9.35
CA GLN A 43 -10.74 -24.82 7.99
C GLN A 43 -10.59 -23.29 7.94
N GLY A 44 -11.47 -22.54 8.62
CA GLY A 44 -11.38 -21.09 8.70
C GLY A 44 -10.10 -20.63 9.41
N TRP A 45 -9.72 -21.30 10.49
CA TRP A 45 -8.45 -21.04 11.17
C TRP A 45 -7.23 -21.38 10.31
N CYS A 46 -7.26 -22.49 9.57
CA CYS A 46 -6.21 -22.84 8.62
C CYS A 46 -6.05 -21.76 7.54
N ILE A 47 -7.16 -21.31 6.93
CA ILE A 47 -7.16 -20.24 5.93
C ILE A 47 -6.62 -18.94 6.53
N LEU A 48 -7.05 -18.57 7.73
CA LEU A 48 -6.58 -17.37 8.41
C LEU A 48 -5.08 -17.43 8.69
N GLY A 49 -4.57 -18.59 9.13
CA GLY A 49 -3.13 -18.82 9.33
C GLY A 49 -2.35 -18.68 8.02
N LEU A 50 -2.82 -19.29 6.93
CA LEU A 50 -2.17 -19.20 5.62
C LEU A 50 -2.20 -17.76 5.07
N ALA A 51 -3.33 -17.06 5.21
CA ALA A 51 -3.47 -15.67 4.79
C ALA A 51 -2.55 -14.74 5.58
N LEU A 52 -2.45 -14.94 6.89
CA LEU A 52 -1.53 -14.18 7.76
C LEU A 52 -0.08 -14.42 7.35
N LEU A 53 0.33 -15.68 7.16
CA LEU A 53 1.67 -16.04 6.72
C LEU A 53 2.00 -15.45 5.35
N GLY A 54 1.11 -15.61 4.36
CA GLY A 54 1.27 -15.01 3.04
C GLY A 54 1.41 -13.49 3.08
N THR A 55 0.59 -12.83 3.90
CA THR A 55 0.67 -11.38 4.10
C THR A 55 1.98 -10.97 4.77
N MET A 56 2.42 -11.66 5.82
CA MET A 56 3.68 -11.38 6.51
C MET A 56 4.89 -11.55 5.58
N LEU A 57 4.90 -12.61 4.78
CA LEU A 57 5.94 -12.87 3.79
C LEU A 57 5.96 -11.79 2.70
N ALA A 58 4.80 -11.43 2.15
CA ALA A 58 4.70 -10.38 1.14
C ALA A 58 5.19 -9.01 1.67
N GLN A 59 4.82 -8.64 2.89
CA GLN A 59 5.26 -7.38 3.51
C GLN A 59 6.76 -7.39 3.85
N THR A 60 7.30 -8.53 4.26
CA THR A 60 8.74 -8.69 4.52
C THR A 60 9.52 -8.59 3.22
N TRP A 61 9.06 -9.26 2.16
CA TRP A 61 9.63 -9.17 0.82
C TRP A 61 9.63 -7.74 0.28
N ALA A 62 8.51 -7.02 0.40
CA ALA A 62 8.44 -5.62 -0.02
C ALA A 62 9.44 -4.72 0.74
N GLY A 63 9.61 -4.95 2.05
CA GLY A 63 10.61 -4.24 2.84
C GLY A 63 12.05 -4.54 2.44
N TRP A 64 12.31 -5.78 2.02
CA TRP A 64 13.62 -6.18 1.50
C TRP A 64 13.91 -5.53 0.14
N VAL A 65 12.96 -5.57 -0.79
CA VAL A 65 13.06 -4.92 -2.12
C VAL A 65 13.25 -3.42 -1.97
N TRP A 66 12.62 -2.77 -0.98
CA TRP A 66 12.88 -1.36 -0.72
C TRP A 66 14.34 -1.07 -0.34
N GLY A 67 15.00 -1.98 0.36
CA GLY A 67 16.45 -1.91 0.59
C GLY A 67 17.25 -1.89 -0.72
N TRP A 68 16.91 -2.77 -1.67
CA TRP A 68 17.54 -2.78 -3.00
C TRP A 68 17.31 -1.49 -3.79
N ILE A 69 16.12 -0.90 -3.69
CA ILE A 69 15.83 0.40 -4.33
C ILE A 69 16.75 1.50 -3.77
N LEU A 70 17.02 1.49 -2.46
CA LEU A 70 17.95 2.46 -1.85
C LEU A 70 19.39 2.22 -2.31
N GLU A 71 19.80 0.95 -2.42
CA GLU A 71 21.13 0.59 -2.92
C GLU A 71 21.35 1.06 -4.37
N GLU A 72 20.33 0.99 -5.22
CA GLU A 72 20.37 1.52 -6.60
C GLU A 72 20.65 3.03 -6.65
N PHE A 73 20.25 3.77 -5.62
CA PHE A 73 20.57 5.19 -5.47
C PHE A 73 21.90 5.46 -4.76
N ASN A 74 22.79 4.47 -4.70
CA ASN A 74 24.08 4.52 -4.00
C ASN A 74 23.94 4.83 -2.50
N GLN A 75 22.81 4.47 -1.89
CA GLN A 75 22.58 4.61 -0.46
C GLN A 75 22.66 3.22 0.17
N THR A 76 23.77 2.93 0.87
CA THR A 76 23.91 1.66 1.57
C THR A 76 22.99 1.64 2.79
N ALA A 77 21.98 0.77 2.74
CA ALA A 77 21.06 0.54 3.84
C ALA A 77 21.19 -0.92 4.28
N ASP A 78 21.37 -1.17 5.57
CA ASP A 78 21.31 -2.53 6.11
C ASP A 78 19.95 -3.17 5.75
N PRO A 79 19.90 -4.34 5.09
CA PRO A 79 18.64 -4.96 4.65
C PRO A 79 17.68 -5.25 5.81
N ILE A 80 18.21 -5.56 7.00
CA ILE A 80 17.40 -5.80 8.19
C ILE A 80 16.78 -4.49 8.68
N TRP A 81 17.55 -3.41 8.72
CA TRP A 81 17.06 -2.06 9.03
C TRP A 81 16.00 -1.62 8.03
N ALA A 82 16.23 -1.80 6.72
CA ALA A 82 15.30 -1.41 5.67
C ALA A 82 13.96 -2.15 5.84
N THR A 83 14.01 -3.47 6.01
CA THR A 83 12.83 -4.31 6.21
C THR A 83 12.06 -3.93 7.48
N ARG A 84 12.76 -3.75 8.62
CA ARG A 84 12.13 -3.33 9.88
C ARG A 84 11.48 -1.95 9.78
N THR A 85 12.15 -1.01 9.13
CA THR A 85 11.66 0.35 8.92
C THR A 85 10.44 0.34 8.00
N PHE A 86 10.46 -0.45 6.93
CA PHE A 86 9.32 -0.64 6.04
C PHE A 86 8.10 -1.15 6.81
N LEU A 87 8.24 -2.24 7.57
CA LEU A 87 7.14 -2.83 8.33
C LEU A 87 6.56 -1.85 9.37
N LYS A 88 7.40 -1.16 10.12
CA LYS A 88 6.97 -0.16 11.11
C LYS A 88 6.24 1.03 10.48
N THR A 89 6.77 1.53 9.37
CA THR A 89 6.19 2.70 8.69
C THR A 89 4.88 2.35 7.98
N ASN A 90 4.70 1.09 7.55
CA ASN A 90 3.49 0.64 6.88
C ASN A 90 2.23 0.67 7.76
N ILE A 91 2.37 0.66 9.09
CA ILE A 91 1.24 0.86 10.03
C ILE A 91 0.57 2.23 9.80
N ALA A 92 1.34 3.24 9.36
CA ALA A 92 0.77 4.55 9.06
C ALA A 92 -0.13 4.57 7.82
N LYS A 93 -0.18 3.48 7.03
CA LYS A 93 -1.13 3.34 5.91
C LYS A 93 -2.59 3.43 6.38
N TYR A 94 -2.87 3.02 7.62
CA TYR A 94 -4.19 3.07 8.23
C TYR A 94 -4.59 4.47 8.73
N LEU A 95 -3.72 5.46 8.59
CA LEU A 95 -4.07 6.86 8.83
C LEU A 95 -4.82 7.45 7.63
N PRO A 96 -5.73 8.41 7.87
CA PRO A 96 -6.57 8.98 6.83
C PRO A 96 -5.73 9.58 5.69
N GLY A 97 -6.08 9.23 4.45
CA GLY A 97 -5.43 9.69 3.23
C GLY A 97 -4.38 8.74 2.65
N ASN A 98 -4.06 7.62 3.30
CA ASN A 98 -3.18 6.56 2.77
C ASN A 98 -1.75 7.01 2.41
N ILE A 99 -1.33 8.25 2.68
CA ILE A 99 0.00 8.79 2.31
C ILE A 99 1.03 8.75 3.45
N TRP A 100 0.58 8.52 4.68
CA TRP A 100 1.43 8.71 5.86
C TRP A 100 2.57 7.70 5.98
N HIS A 101 2.39 6.49 5.43
CA HIS A 101 3.45 5.48 5.39
C HIS A 101 4.62 5.93 4.54
N PHE A 102 4.36 6.60 3.42
CA PHE A 102 5.38 7.21 2.56
C PHE A 102 6.15 8.32 3.29
N TYR A 103 5.42 9.28 3.88
CA TYR A 103 6.04 10.37 4.64
C TYR A 103 6.94 9.85 5.78
N ARG A 104 6.43 8.90 6.57
CA ARG A 104 7.21 8.33 7.69
C ARG A 104 8.43 7.56 7.23
N ARG A 105 8.37 6.93 6.06
CA ARG A 105 9.50 6.20 5.49
C ARG A 105 10.59 7.15 5.01
N VAL A 106 10.23 8.22 4.31
CA VAL A 106 11.16 9.29 3.92
C VAL A 106 11.81 9.94 5.15
N TRP A 107 11.02 10.19 6.20
CA TRP A 107 11.54 10.73 7.46
C TRP A 107 12.49 9.76 8.17
N ALA A 108 12.14 8.47 8.24
CA ALA A 108 12.99 7.46 8.86
C ALA A 108 14.31 7.24 8.09
N ALA A 109 14.26 7.30 6.75
CA ALA A 109 15.44 7.24 5.90
C ALA A 109 16.40 8.42 6.12
N GLN A 110 15.87 9.65 6.18
CA GLN A 110 16.69 10.83 6.49
C GLN A 110 17.35 10.76 7.86
N ASN A 111 16.63 10.28 8.88
CA ASN A 111 17.20 10.08 10.22
C ASN A 111 18.31 9.02 10.26
N ALA A 112 18.35 8.12 9.27
CA ALA A 112 19.41 7.13 9.10
C ALA A 112 20.56 7.64 8.21
N GLY A 113 20.54 8.93 7.82
CA GLY A 113 21.59 9.56 7.00
C GLY A 113 21.39 9.43 5.49
N ILE A 114 20.28 8.86 5.03
CA ILE A 114 19.96 8.75 3.61
C ILE A 114 19.54 10.12 3.06
N SER A 115 20.03 10.49 1.87
CA SER A 115 19.67 11.77 1.26
C SER A 115 18.15 11.90 1.04
N LEU A 116 17.62 13.11 1.20
CA LEU A 116 16.19 13.38 0.99
C LEU A 116 15.74 12.99 -0.43
N GLU A 117 16.59 13.24 -1.42
CA GLU A 117 16.33 12.90 -2.82
C GLU A 117 16.16 11.39 -3.01
N ALA A 118 17.15 10.59 -2.59
CA ALA A 118 17.09 9.14 -2.70
C ALA A 118 15.95 8.54 -1.87
N ALA A 119 15.72 9.07 -0.66
CA ALA A 119 14.61 8.64 0.20
C ALA A 119 13.25 8.88 -0.49
N THR A 120 13.06 10.06 -1.09
CA THR A 120 11.80 10.40 -1.76
C THR A 120 11.60 9.59 -3.03
N LEU A 121 12.64 9.48 -3.88
CA LEU A 121 12.58 8.69 -5.11
C LEU A 121 12.31 7.21 -4.81
N SER A 122 12.94 6.64 -3.78
CA SER A 122 12.74 5.22 -3.43
C SER A 122 11.28 4.89 -3.12
N VAL A 123 10.58 5.83 -2.51
CA VAL A 123 9.18 5.66 -2.11
C VAL A 123 8.22 5.84 -3.30
N VAL A 124 8.61 6.60 -4.32
CA VAL A 124 7.84 6.77 -5.57
C VAL A 124 8.08 5.60 -6.52
N VAL A 125 9.31 5.10 -6.60
CA VAL A 125 9.68 3.98 -7.48
C VAL A 125 9.00 2.68 -7.05
N GLU A 126 8.85 2.45 -5.75
CA GLU A 126 8.20 1.23 -5.22
C GLU A 126 6.80 0.95 -5.82
N PRO A 127 5.80 1.87 -5.77
CA PRO A 127 4.49 1.63 -6.39
C PRO A 127 4.54 1.56 -7.92
N LEU A 128 5.50 2.21 -8.58
CA LEU A 128 5.69 2.08 -10.03
C LEU A 128 6.18 0.67 -10.39
N LEU A 129 7.15 0.14 -9.64
CA LEU A 129 7.61 -1.25 -9.79
C LEU A 129 6.48 -2.25 -9.53
N MET A 130 5.66 -2.02 -8.50
CA MET A 130 4.48 -2.86 -8.24
C MET A 130 3.48 -2.82 -9.39
N ALA A 131 3.20 -1.64 -9.95
CA ALA A 131 2.27 -1.49 -11.07
C ALA A 131 2.78 -2.20 -12.33
N SER A 132 4.05 -2.04 -12.65
CA SER A 132 4.69 -2.71 -13.78
C SER A 132 4.76 -4.22 -13.60
N ALA A 133 5.08 -4.71 -12.40
CA ALA A 133 5.07 -6.15 -12.10
C ALA A 133 3.66 -6.74 -12.23
N ALA A 134 2.63 -6.03 -11.72
CA ALA A 134 1.24 -6.44 -11.87
C ALA A 134 0.81 -6.48 -13.34
N LEU A 135 1.21 -5.48 -14.14
CA LEU A 135 0.97 -5.45 -15.57
C LEU A 135 1.67 -6.61 -16.30
N ALA A 136 2.94 -6.85 -16.01
CA ALA A 136 3.69 -7.96 -16.58
C ALA A 136 3.04 -9.31 -16.24
N MET A 137 2.66 -9.52 -14.98
CA MET A 137 1.93 -10.72 -14.54
C MET A 137 0.59 -10.88 -15.27
N GLY A 138 -0.18 -9.80 -15.40
CA GLY A 138 -1.44 -9.81 -16.13
C GLY A 138 -1.27 -10.18 -17.61
N LEU A 139 -0.23 -9.66 -18.27
CA LEU A 139 0.09 -9.97 -19.66
C LEU A 139 0.57 -11.42 -19.84
N LEU A 140 1.39 -11.93 -18.91
CA LEU A 140 1.91 -13.30 -18.94
C LEU A 140 0.82 -14.34 -18.69
N LEU A 141 -0.16 -14.03 -17.83
CA LEU A 141 -1.24 -14.95 -17.45
C LEU A 141 -2.49 -14.79 -18.34
N ALA A 142 -2.53 -13.78 -19.21
CA ALA A 142 -3.65 -13.56 -20.10
C ALA A 142 -3.76 -14.70 -21.14
N THR A 143 -4.84 -15.45 -21.09
CA THR A 143 -5.12 -16.59 -21.99
C THR A 143 -5.68 -16.18 -23.36
N SER A 144 -5.61 -14.89 -23.72
CA SER A 144 -6.15 -14.38 -24.98
C SER A 144 -5.25 -14.71 -26.17
N ASN A 145 -5.85 -14.92 -27.35
CA ASN A 145 -5.15 -15.24 -28.61
C ASN A 145 -4.41 -14.02 -29.22
N THR A 146 -3.98 -13.06 -28.40
CA THR A 146 -3.35 -11.79 -28.80
C THR A 146 -1.86 -11.78 -28.43
N TRP A 147 -1.18 -12.90 -28.64
CA TRP A 147 0.19 -13.14 -28.17
C TRP A 147 1.22 -12.10 -28.68
N LEU A 148 1.05 -11.60 -29.91
CA LEU A 148 1.91 -10.56 -30.48
C LEU A 148 1.80 -9.22 -29.74
N TRP A 149 0.58 -8.83 -29.34
CA TRP A 149 0.37 -7.60 -28.59
C TRP A 149 0.83 -7.74 -27.14
N GLN A 150 0.69 -8.93 -26.56
CA GLN A 150 1.20 -9.24 -25.22
C GLN A 150 2.72 -9.20 -25.18
N SER A 151 3.41 -9.80 -26.15
CA SER A 151 4.88 -9.79 -26.21
C SER A 151 5.44 -8.38 -26.45
N ALA A 152 4.81 -7.59 -27.33
CA ALA A 152 5.15 -6.19 -27.52
C ALA A 152 4.96 -5.36 -26.24
N ALA A 153 3.82 -5.54 -25.54
CA ALA A 153 3.57 -4.84 -24.28
C ALA A 153 4.55 -5.23 -23.17
N LEU A 154 4.92 -6.51 -23.07
CA LEU A 154 5.94 -6.98 -22.13
C LEU A 154 7.32 -6.38 -22.43
N ALA A 155 7.71 -6.28 -23.70
CA ALA A 155 8.97 -5.64 -24.08
C ALA A 155 8.99 -4.15 -23.68
N VAL A 156 7.88 -3.43 -23.83
CA VAL A 156 7.77 -2.03 -23.38
C VAL A 156 7.90 -1.94 -21.86
N VAL A 157 7.19 -2.78 -21.10
CA VAL A 157 7.30 -2.78 -19.62
C VAL A 157 8.73 -3.10 -19.15
N ALA A 158 9.42 -4.01 -19.83
CA ALA A 158 10.79 -4.40 -19.49
C ALA A 158 11.86 -3.35 -19.84
N THR A 159 11.55 -2.39 -20.72
CA THR A 159 12.51 -1.37 -21.19
C THR A 159 12.25 0.03 -20.63
N THR A 160 11.10 0.24 -20.00
CA THR A 160 10.68 1.54 -19.45
C THR A 160 10.91 1.67 -17.94
N LEU A 161 11.37 0.59 -17.30
CA LEU A 161 11.84 0.53 -15.91
C LEU A 161 13.34 0.25 -15.89
#